data_AF-A0A7J7NMD9-F1
#
_entry.id   AF-A0A7J7NMD9-F1
#
_cell.length_a   1.000
_cell.length_b   1.000
_cell.length_c   1.000
_cell.angle_alpha   90.00
_cell.angle_beta   90.00
_cell.angle_gamma   90.00
#
_symmetry.space_group_name_H-M   'P 1'
#
loop_
_entity.id
_entity.type
_entity.pdbx_description
1 polymer ?
#
loop_
_entity_poly.entity_id
_entity_poly.type
_entity_poly.pdbx_seq_one_letter_code
_entity_poly.pdbx_strand_id
1 'polypeptide(L)'
;MKKGGRAIFKISPNLGYGEVGCQPLVPPNSTLIFDVELLMWNSIRDLCTDGGIMKKTITEGEGWTTPKDSDEVLIKYELRLENGTVVSK
;
A
#
# COMPACT_ATOMS: atom_id res chain seq x y z
N MET A 1 -0.37 -2.17 -12.40
CA MET A 1 -1.49 -1.52 -13.14
C MET A 1 -1.35 -0.01 -13.01
N LYS A 2 -1.96 0.78 -13.90
CA LYS A 2 -2.04 2.25 -13.76
C LYS A 2 -3.31 2.62 -12.98
N LYS A 3 -3.35 3.81 -12.36
CA LYS A 3 -4.56 4.32 -11.70
C LYS A 3 -5.72 4.36 -12.71
N GLY A 4 -6.89 3.90 -12.31
CA GLY A 4 -8.09 3.72 -13.14
C GLY A 4 -8.01 2.54 -14.12
N GLY A 5 -6.92 1.78 -14.15
CA GLY A 5 -6.77 0.64 -15.06
C GLY A 5 -7.65 -0.53 -14.64
N ARG A 6 -8.27 -1.21 -15.61
CA ARG A 6 -9.05 -2.45 -15.42
C ARG A 6 -8.39 -3.60 -16.17
N ALA A 7 -8.31 -4.76 -15.55
CA ALA A 7 -7.70 -5.95 -16.15
C ALA A 7 -8.35 -7.24 -15.61
N ILE A 8 -8.36 -8.27 -16.45
CA ILE A 8 -8.79 -9.60 -16.06
C ILE A 8 -7.56 -10.43 -15.68
N PHE A 9 -7.56 -10.99 -14.47
CA PHE A 9 -6.52 -11.85 -13.95
C PHE A 9 -6.99 -13.30 -13.90
N LYS A 10 -6.24 -14.20 -14.54
CA LYS A 10 -6.39 -15.63 -14.39
C LYS A 10 -5.38 -16.13 -13.35
N ILE A 11 -5.87 -16.58 -12.20
CA ILE A 11 -5.05 -16.97 -11.05
C ILE A 11 -5.13 -18.48 -10.89
N SER A 12 -3.98 -19.14 -11.03
CA SER A 12 -3.86 -20.58 -10.80
C SER A 12 -4.06 -20.93 -9.31
N PRO A 13 -4.42 -22.18 -8.98
CA PRO A 13 -4.81 -22.54 -7.61
C PRO A 13 -3.73 -22.26 -6.57
N ASN A 14 -2.45 -22.45 -6.92
CA ASN A 14 -1.30 -22.19 -6.06
C ASN A 14 -1.10 -20.71 -5.66
N LEU A 15 -1.68 -19.78 -6.42
CA LEU A 15 -1.72 -18.35 -6.10
C LEU A 15 -3.08 -17.89 -5.57
N GLY A 16 -4.06 -18.81 -5.53
CA GLY A 16 -5.41 -18.59 -5.02
C GLY A 16 -5.65 -19.35 -3.71
N TYR A 17 -6.67 -20.22 -3.70
CA TYR A 17 -7.09 -20.97 -2.50
C TYR A 17 -6.52 -22.41 -2.40
N GLY A 18 -5.65 -22.80 -3.32
CA GLY A 18 -4.92 -24.07 -3.27
C GLY A 18 -5.79 -25.34 -3.23
N GLU A 19 -5.23 -26.38 -2.64
CA GLU A 19 -5.85 -27.72 -2.51
C GLU A 19 -7.01 -27.78 -1.53
N VAL A 20 -7.16 -26.77 -0.67
CA VAL A 20 -8.24 -26.72 0.32
C VAL A 20 -9.46 -25.98 -0.25
N GLY A 21 -9.23 -24.97 -1.10
CA GLY A 21 -10.28 -24.07 -1.55
C GLY A 21 -10.75 -23.14 -0.43
N CYS A 22 -11.95 -22.56 -0.60
CA CYS A 22 -12.62 -21.72 0.38
C CYS A 22 -14.11 -22.11 0.43
N GLN A 23 -14.41 -23.15 1.19
CA GLN A 23 -15.76 -23.73 1.20
C GLN A 23 -16.79 -22.82 1.89
N PRO A 24 -18.05 -22.82 1.42
CA PRO A 24 -18.58 -23.58 0.29
C PRO A 24 -18.38 -22.90 -1.08
N LEU A 25 -17.75 -21.72 -1.10
CA LEU A 25 -17.77 -20.82 -2.25
C LEU A 25 -16.77 -21.20 -3.37
N VAL A 26 -15.58 -21.67 -3.00
CA VAL A 26 -14.50 -22.01 -3.93
C VAL A 26 -14.05 -23.45 -3.69
N PRO A 27 -14.23 -24.35 -4.67
CA PRO A 27 -13.78 -25.73 -4.54
C PRO A 27 -12.25 -25.90 -4.53
N PRO A 28 -11.82 -27.08 -4.06
CA PRO A 28 -10.67 -27.83 -4.52
C PRO A 28 -9.89 -27.33 -5.72
N ASN A 29 -8.64 -26.84 -5.61
CA ASN A 29 -7.77 -26.66 -6.79
C ASN A 29 -8.38 -25.82 -7.95
N SER A 30 -9.20 -24.83 -7.61
CA SER A 30 -9.89 -24.01 -8.62
C SER A 30 -8.99 -22.92 -9.20
N THR A 31 -9.05 -22.73 -10.53
CA THR A 31 -8.47 -21.55 -11.19
C THR A 31 -9.48 -20.40 -11.12
N LEU A 32 -9.05 -19.24 -10.66
CA LEU A 32 -9.91 -18.07 -10.47
C LEU A 32 -9.75 -17.10 -11.65
N ILE A 33 -10.84 -16.41 -11.99
CA ILE A 33 -10.83 -15.30 -12.93
C ILE A 33 -11.40 -14.08 -12.22
N PHE A 34 -10.57 -13.05 -12.04
CA PHE A 34 -10.98 -11.79 -11.42
C PHE A 34 -10.98 -10.67 -12.45
N ASP A 35 -12.03 -9.86 -12.44
CA ASP A 35 -12.07 -8.58 -13.10
C ASP A 35 -11.73 -7.49 -12.06
N VAL A 36 -10.57 -6.86 -12.22
CA VAL A 36 -9.99 -5.96 -11.22
C VAL A 36 -9.82 -4.57 -11.79
N GLU A 37 -10.29 -3.56 -11.06
CA GLU A 37 -10.08 -2.14 -11.35
C GLU A 37 -9.21 -1.50 -10.24
N LEU A 38 -8.11 -0.85 -10.64
CA LEU A 38 -7.23 -0.15 -9.71
C LEU A 38 -7.70 1.30 -9.51
N LEU A 39 -8.53 1.55 -8.50
CA LEU A 39 -9.05 2.90 -8.23
C LEU A 39 -7.95 3.88 -7.77
N MET A 40 -7.21 3.50 -6.73
CA MET A 40 -6.10 4.27 -6.17
C MET A 40 -5.22 3.38 -5.28
N TRP A 41 -3.97 3.77 -5.05
CA TRP A 41 -3.11 3.17 -4.04
C TRP A 41 -2.44 4.27 -3.22
N ASN A 42 -2.03 3.93 -2.00
CA ASN A 42 -1.18 4.80 -1.19
C ASN A 42 0.23 4.20 -1.15
N SER A 43 1.24 5.03 -1.40
CA SER A 43 2.64 4.62 -1.29
C SER A 43 3.04 4.62 0.18
N ILE A 44 3.12 3.43 0.79
CA ILE A 44 3.64 3.23 2.14
C ILE A 44 5.05 2.66 2.02
N ARG A 45 6.02 3.33 2.64
CA ARG A 45 7.41 2.91 2.66
C ARG A 45 7.91 2.84 4.10
N ASP A 46 8.58 1.74 4.41
CA ASP A 46 9.41 1.66 5.62
C ASP A 46 10.72 2.40 5.35
N LEU A 47 10.98 3.46 6.12
CA LEU A 47 12.17 4.30 5.95
C LEU A 47 13.41 3.72 6.61
N CYS A 48 13.24 2.85 7.61
CA CYS A 48 14.33 2.32 8.42
C CYS A 48 14.53 0.81 8.20
N THR A 49 13.66 0.16 7.41
CA THR A 49 13.68 -1.29 7.12
C THR A 49 13.56 -2.17 8.37
N ASP A 50 13.10 -1.61 9.47
CA ASP A 50 12.91 -2.24 10.78
C ASP A 50 11.45 -2.21 11.25
N GLY A 51 10.54 -1.65 10.44
CA GLY A 51 9.13 -1.44 10.77
C GLY A 51 8.86 -0.28 11.75
N GLY A 52 9.90 0.44 12.21
CA GLY A 52 9.76 1.52 13.18
C GLY A 52 9.18 2.81 12.59
N ILE A 53 9.58 3.17 11.36
CA ILE A 53 9.13 4.41 10.69
C ILE A 53 8.46 4.09 9.37
N MET A 54 7.13 4.17 9.38
CA MET A 54 6.28 3.97 8.20
C MET A 54 5.86 5.33 7.61
N LYS A 55 6.35 5.66 6.42
CA LYS A 55 5.95 6.86 5.67
C LYS A 55 4.85 6.52 4.68
N LYS A 56 3.68 7.15 4.84
CA LYS A 56 2.61 7.15 3.85
C LYS A 56 2.63 8.45 3.05
N THR A 57 2.87 8.39 1.74
CA THR A 57 2.70 9.55 0.87
C THR A 57 1.20 9.78 0.61
N ILE A 58 0.68 10.92 1.06
CA ILE A 58 -0.71 11.35 0.80
C ILE A 58 -0.82 12.14 -0.51
N THR A 59 0.18 12.98 -0.77
CA THR A 59 0.30 13.79 -1.98
C THR A 59 1.75 13.75 -2.41
N GLU A 60 1.99 13.43 -3.68
CA GLU A 60 3.35 13.42 -4.23
C GLU A 60 3.88 14.86 -4.26
N GLY A 61 5.14 15.03 -3.85
CA GLY A 61 5.83 16.32 -3.94
C GLY A 61 6.31 16.58 -5.37
N GLU A 62 6.65 17.84 -5.64
CA GLU A 62 7.28 18.24 -6.90
C GLU A 62 8.81 18.18 -6.79
N GLY A 63 9.48 17.80 -7.88
CA GLY A 63 10.93 17.70 -7.94
C GLY A 63 11.49 16.33 -7.54
N TRP A 64 12.77 16.13 -7.87
CA TRP A 64 13.48 14.86 -7.67
C TRP A 64 14.50 14.91 -6.53
N THR A 65 14.78 16.11 -6.02
CA THR A 65 15.78 16.35 -4.98
C THR A 65 15.24 15.89 -3.62
N THR A 66 16.04 15.12 -2.91
CA THR A 66 15.77 14.77 -1.51
C THR A 66 16.78 15.51 -0.62
N PRO A 67 16.35 16.10 0.51
CA PRO A 67 17.26 16.74 1.46
C PRO A 67 18.37 15.76 1.88
N LYS A 68 19.60 16.27 1.98
CA LYS A 68 20.79 15.54 2.44
C LYS A 68 21.17 15.97 3.85
N ASP A 69 22.12 15.25 4.42
CA ASP A 69 22.73 15.61 5.70
C ASP A 69 23.23 17.06 5.64
N SER A 70 22.84 17.85 6.65
CA SER A 70 23.10 19.30 6.77
C SER A 70 22.22 20.24 5.94
N ASP A 71 21.28 19.73 5.15
CA ASP A 71 20.28 20.60 4.50
C ASP A 71 19.25 21.08 5.54
N GLU A 72 18.93 22.37 5.50
CA GLU A 72 17.84 22.94 6.29
C GLU A 72 16.50 22.80 5.55
N VAL A 73 15.49 22.30 6.25
CA VAL A 73 14.15 22.09 5.69
C VAL A 73 13.09 22.76 6.54
N LEU A 74 12.13 23.42 5.88
CA LEU A 74 10.93 23.90 6.53
C LEU A 74 9.88 22.79 6.52
N ILE A 75 9.49 22.31 7.70
CA ILE A 75 8.45 21.29 7.85
C ILE A 75 7.23 21.87 8.57
N LYS A 76 6.04 21.49 8.10
CA LYS A 76 4.79 21.62 8.85
C LYS A 76 4.39 20.22 9.27
N TYR A 77 4.28 19.99 10.57
CA TYR A 77 3.99 18.67 11.11
C TYR A 77 2.80 18.71 12.07
N GLU A 78 2.24 17.53 12.35
CA GLU A 78 1.24 17.36 13.41
C GLU A 78 1.47 15.95 13.99
N LEU A 79 1.79 15.88 15.28
CA LEU A 79 2.03 14.62 15.98
C LEU A 79 0.73 14.15 16.61
N ARG A 80 0.30 12.93 16.27
CA ARG A 80 -0.90 12.29 16.85
C ARG A 80 -0.58 10.91 17.40
N LEU A 81 -1.19 10.57 18.53
CA LEU A 81 -1.22 9.20 19.05
C LEU A 81 -2.22 8.34 18.26
N GLU A 82 -2.11 7.01 18.38
CA GLU A 82 -2.99 6.05 17.70
C GLU A 82 -4.47 6.25 18.03
N ASN A 83 -4.79 6.69 19.26
CA ASN A 83 -6.15 7.02 19.69
C ASN A 83 -6.69 8.35 19.11
N GLY A 84 -5.90 9.05 18.28
CA GLY A 84 -6.26 10.30 17.62
C GLY A 84 -5.89 11.57 18.38
N THR A 85 -5.37 11.48 19.60
CA THR A 85 -4.96 12.64 20.42
C THR A 85 -3.81 13.39 19.76
N VAL A 86 -3.95 14.72 19.59
CA VAL A 86 -2.88 15.59 19.08
C VAL A 86 -1.92 15.95 20.21
N VAL A 87 -0.63 15.75 19.99
CA VAL A 87 0.45 16.00 20.95
C VAL A 87 1.25 17.26 20.60
N SER A 88 1.44 17.55 19.30
CA SER A 88 2.17 18.73 18.82
C SER A 88 1.73 19.12 17.40
N LYS A 89 1.95 20.38 17.01
CA LYS A 89 1.64 20.94 15.69
C LYS A 89 2.56 22.12 15.35
#